data_AF-A0A7T1F9I6-F1
#
_entry.id   AF-A0A7T1F9I6-F1
#
_cell.length_a   1.000
_cell.length_b   1.000
_cell.length_c   1.000
_cell.angle_alpha   90.00
_cell.angle_beta   90.00
_cell.angle_gamma   90.00
#
_symmetry.space_group_name_H-M   'P 1'
#
loop_
_entity.id
_entity.type
_entity.pdbx_description
1 polymer ?
#
loop_
_entity_poly.entity_id
_entity_poly.type
_entity_poly.pdbx_seq_one_letter_code
_entity_poly.pdbx_strand_id
1 'polypeptide(L)'
;MTFTILLLFFIVRLYSLKISINHTQQLIQNGAKEYGAQNSKYLALNHILIYVGAAIEALINKDTFSLFNGVGLILLICGYATLFHVIKTLGSIWTLKLFILPAHPIVKSGLYKITKHPNYYLNIVPELIGVLLLTHATYTSVLLIPYAYFLYTRIIQEEKMMNL
;
A
#
# COMPACT_ATOMS: atom_id res chain seq x y z
N MET A 1 -9.57 -20.19 7.49
CA MET A 1 -9.90 -18.90 8.16
C MET A 1 -9.00 -17.77 7.69
N THR A 2 -7.67 -17.90 7.81
CA THR A 2 -6.67 -16.92 7.36
C THR A 2 -6.83 -16.52 5.89
N PHE A 3 -7.03 -17.49 4.99
CA PHE A 3 -7.32 -17.23 3.58
C PHE A 3 -8.57 -16.36 3.36
N THR A 4 -9.66 -16.64 4.09
CA THR A 4 -10.89 -15.85 4.03
C THR A 4 -10.65 -14.40 4.50
N ILE A 5 -9.90 -14.23 5.59
CA ILE A 5 -9.51 -12.91 6.10
C ILE A 5 -8.67 -12.16 5.06
N LEU A 6 -7.68 -12.83 4.46
CA LEU A 6 -6.85 -12.25 3.40
C LEU A 6 -7.71 -11.79 2.22
N LEU A 7 -8.68 -12.62 1.78
CA LEU A 7 -9.60 -12.27 0.70
C LEU A 7 -10.42 -11.01 1.03
N LEU A 8 -10.91 -10.88 2.26
CA LEU A 8 -11.64 -9.69 2.70
C LEU A 8 -10.76 -8.43 2.59
N PHE A 9 -9.53 -8.47 3.10
CA PHE A 9 -8.60 -7.35 2.96
C PHE A 9 -8.24 -7.07 1.50
N PHE A 10 -8.10 -8.10 0.68
CA PHE A 10 -7.88 -7.94 -0.76
C PHE A 10 -9.06 -7.24 -1.45
N ILE A 11 -10.31 -7.54 -1.08
CA ILE A 11 -11.48 -6.81 -1.58
C ILE A 11 -11.40 -5.33 -1.18
N VAL A 12 -11.00 -5.03 0.06
CA VAL A 12 -10.79 -3.65 0.52
C VAL A 12 -9.66 -2.96 -0.27
N ARG A 13 -8.58 -3.67 -0.61
CA ARG A 13 -7.51 -3.18 -1.51
C ARG A 13 -8.06 -2.81 -2.88
N LEU A 14 -8.89 -3.67 -3.48
CA LEU A 14 -9.53 -3.40 -4.77
C LEU A 14 -10.48 -2.18 -4.69
N TYR A 15 -11.18 -2.01 -3.57
CA TYR A 15 -11.98 -0.81 -3.33
C TYR A 15 -11.10 0.46 -3.27
N SER A 16 -9.96 0.40 -2.56
CA SER A 16 -9.00 1.53 -2.55
C SER A 16 -8.42 1.82 -3.95
N LEU A 17 -8.18 0.79 -4.76
CA LEU A 17 -7.77 0.95 -6.15
C LEU A 17 -8.85 1.67 -6.96
N LYS A 18 -10.13 1.33 -6.78
CA LYS A 18 -11.25 2.03 -7.42
C LYS A 18 -11.27 3.52 -7.04
N ILE A 19 -11.07 3.86 -5.77
CA ILE A 19 -10.93 5.25 -5.32
C ILE A 19 -9.78 5.94 -6.07
N SER A 20 -8.60 5.29 -6.11
CA SER A 20 -7.42 5.84 -6.81
C SER A 20 -7.67 6.07 -8.30
N ILE A 21 -8.43 5.21 -8.98
CA ILE A 21 -8.76 5.37 -10.40
C ILE A 21 -9.64 6.61 -10.59
N ASN A 22 -10.67 6.78 -9.76
CA ASN A 22 -11.55 7.95 -9.83
C ASN A 22 -10.78 9.26 -9.58
N HIS A 23 -9.91 9.28 -8.57
CA HIS A 23 -9.04 10.42 -8.28
C HIS A 23 -8.07 10.71 -9.43
N THR A 24 -7.49 9.67 -10.03
CA THR A 24 -6.57 9.81 -11.17
C THR A 24 -7.23 10.53 -12.34
N GLN A 25 -8.49 10.19 -12.66
CA GLN A 25 -9.24 10.86 -13.73
C GLN A 25 -9.42 12.36 -13.45
N GLN A 26 -9.76 12.73 -12.22
CA GLN A 26 -9.90 14.13 -11.80
C GLN A 26 -8.55 14.87 -11.84
N LEU A 27 -7.47 14.22 -11.38
CA LEU A 27 -6.13 14.81 -11.39
C LEU A 27 -5.63 15.10 -12.81
N ILE A 28 -5.85 14.17 -13.75
CA ILE A 28 -5.48 14.35 -15.16
C ILE A 28 -6.24 15.54 -15.75
N GLN A 29 -7.55 15.67 -15.48
CA GLN A 29 -8.35 16.83 -15.92
C GLN A 29 -7.81 18.15 -15.35
N ASN A 30 -7.26 18.12 -14.13
CA ASN A 30 -6.63 19.26 -13.48
C ASN A 30 -5.14 19.46 -13.88
N GLY A 31 -4.68 18.80 -14.94
CA GLY A 31 -3.34 18.99 -15.49
C GLY A 31 -2.22 18.22 -14.77
N ALA A 32 -2.55 17.22 -13.94
CA ALA A 32 -1.54 16.38 -13.32
C ALA A 32 -0.80 15.52 -14.36
N LYS A 33 0.49 15.29 -14.11
CA LYS A 33 1.34 14.41 -14.91
C LYS A 33 1.76 13.19 -14.11
N GLU A 34 1.79 12.02 -14.76
CA GLU A 34 2.31 10.79 -14.18
C GLU A 34 3.85 10.81 -14.21
N TYR A 35 4.48 10.52 -13.08
CA TYR A 35 5.93 10.35 -12.97
C TYR A 35 6.26 8.93 -12.51
N GLY A 36 7.44 8.42 -12.85
CA GLY A 36 7.90 7.12 -12.34
C GLY A 36 7.00 5.93 -12.73
N ALA A 37 6.24 6.01 -13.83
CA ALA A 37 5.26 5.00 -14.24
C ALA A 37 5.84 3.56 -14.27
N GLN A 38 7.08 3.41 -14.70
CA GLN A 38 7.76 2.10 -14.70
C GLN A 38 7.97 1.56 -13.28
N ASN A 39 8.43 2.40 -12.35
CA ASN A 39 8.59 2.02 -10.95
C ASN A 39 7.24 1.73 -10.29
N SER A 40 6.20 2.52 -10.58
CA SER A 40 4.83 2.25 -10.12
C SER A 40 4.30 0.90 -10.61
N LYS A 41 4.60 0.50 -11.85
CA LYS A 41 4.25 -0.84 -12.37
C LYS A 41 4.97 -1.93 -11.60
N TYR A 42 6.28 -1.82 -11.38
CA TYR A 42 7.03 -2.82 -10.63
C TYR A 42 6.57 -2.94 -9.18
N LEU A 43 6.30 -1.82 -8.51
CA LEU A 43 5.77 -1.80 -7.15
C LEU A 43 4.40 -2.52 -7.08
N ALA A 44 3.50 -2.24 -8.03
CA ALA A 44 2.19 -2.88 -8.10
C ALA A 44 2.29 -4.39 -8.41
N LEU A 45 3.14 -4.79 -9.36
CA LEU A 45 3.37 -6.21 -9.68
C LEU A 45 3.93 -6.95 -8.47
N ASN A 46 4.92 -6.38 -7.79
CA ASN A 46 5.52 -6.99 -6.62
C ASN A 46 4.51 -7.11 -5.47
N HIS A 47 3.65 -6.11 -5.28
CA HIS A 47 2.54 -6.16 -4.31
C HIS A 47 1.56 -7.31 -4.62
N ILE A 48 1.17 -7.45 -5.89
CA ILE A 48 0.29 -8.55 -6.34
C ILE A 48 0.96 -9.90 -6.09
N LEU A 49 2.25 -10.05 -6.42
CA LEU A 49 3.00 -11.28 -6.18
C LEU A 49 3.04 -11.64 -4.69
N ILE A 50 3.18 -10.66 -3.78
CA ILE A 50 3.11 -10.91 -2.34
C ILE A 50 1.72 -11.43 -1.94
N TYR A 51 0.65 -10.78 -2.40
CA TYR A 51 -0.72 -11.22 -2.10
C TYR A 51 -1.03 -12.62 -2.65
N VAL A 52 -0.62 -12.91 -3.88
CA VAL A 52 -0.82 -14.21 -4.53
C VAL A 52 0.01 -15.29 -3.86
N GLY A 53 1.30 -15.04 -3.59
CA GLY A 53 2.18 -15.98 -2.90
C GLY A 53 1.67 -16.30 -1.49
N ALA A 54 1.25 -15.28 -0.74
CA ALA A 54 0.66 -15.45 0.57
C ALA A 54 -0.66 -16.23 0.55
N ALA A 55 -1.50 -16.00 -0.46
CA ALA A 55 -2.72 -16.76 -0.66
C ALA A 55 -2.44 -18.24 -0.98
N ILE A 56 -1.45 -18.53 -1.82
CA ILE A 56 -1.03 -19.89 -2.15
C ILE A 56 -0.49 -20.60 -0.90
N GLU A 57 0.44 -19.97 -0.16
CA GLU A 57 0.99 -20.53 1.08
C GLU A 57 -0.10 -20.75 2.12
N ALA A 58 -1.07 -19.84 2.26
CA ALA A 58 -2.21 -20.01 3.18
C ALA A 58 -3.14 -21.17 2.82
N LEU A 59 -3.21 -21.57 1.54
CA LEU A 59 -4.00 -22.74 1.09
C LEU A 59 -3.25 -24.05 1.31
N ILE A 60 -1.92 -24.03 1.18
CA ILE A 60 -1.05 -25.18 1.42
C ILE A 60 -0.94 -25.45 2.93
N ASN A 61 -0.71 -24.40 3.71
CA ASN A 61 -0.58 -24.46 5.16
C ASN A 61 -1.97 -24.62 5.77
N LYS A 62 -2.33 -25.85 6.17
CA LYS A 62 -3.56 -26.14 6.92
C LYS A 62 -3.42 -25.75 8.38
N ASP A 63 -3.04 -24.51 8.64
CA ASP A 63 -2.66 -24.05 9.97
C ASP A 63 -3.87 -23.75 10.87
N THR A 64 -3.68 -24.05 12.15
CA THR A 64 -4.50 -23.53 13.24
C THR A 64 -4.11 -22.08 13.53
N PHE A 65 -5.04 -21.28 14.04
CA PHE A 65 -4.78 -19.86 14.27
C PHE A 65 -3.77 -19.68 15.43
N SER A 66 -2.59 -19.17 15.11
CA SER A 66 -1.49 -18.92 16.04
C SER A 66 -1.38 -17.44 16.46
N LEU A 67 -0.49 -17.17 17.41
CA LEU A 67 -0.16 -15.80 17.83
C LEU A 67 0.31 -14.93 16.66
N PHE A 68 1.11 -15.48 15.73
CA PHE A 68 1.59 -14.73 14.56
C PHE A 68 0.45 -14.32 13.64
N ASN A 69 -0.57 -15.18 13.48
CA ASN A 69 -1.75 -14.83 12.70
C ASN A 69 -2.52 -13.67 13.36
N GLY A 70 -2.63 -13.68 14.69
CA GLY A 70 -3.22 -12.59 15.47
C GLY A 70 -2.47 -11.26 15.32
N VAL A 71 -1.13 -11.28 15.42
CA VAL A 71 -0.28 -10.10 15.19
C VAL A 71 -0.44 -9.59 13.76
N GLY A 72 -0.41 -10.49 12.77
CA GLY A 72 -0.61 -10.13 11.36
C GLY A 72 -1.97 -9.47 11.10
N LEU A 73 -3.03 -9.99 11.73
CA LEU A 73 -4.37 -9.40 11.68
C LEU A 73 -4.42 -7.99 12.27
N ILE A 74 -3.80 -7.78 13.44
CA ILE A 74 -3.74 -6.44 14.07
C ILE A 74 -3.02 -5.46 13.15
N LEU A 75 -1.87 -5.85 12.58
CA LEU A 75 -1.13 -5.01 11.64
C LEU A 75 -1.95 -4.65 10.40
N LEU A 76 -2.72 -5.60 9.86
CA LEU A 76 -3.62 -5.35 8.74
C LEU A 76 -4.73 -4.36 9.12
N ILE A 77 -5.40 -4.56 10.26
CA ILE A 77 -6.45 -3.65 10.72
C ILE A 77 -5.87 -2.22 10.89
N CYS A 78 -4.73 -2.09 11.55
CA CYS A 78 -4.07 -0.80 11.73
C CYS A 78 -3.65 -0.18 10.39
N GLY A 79 -3.03 -0.95 9.50
CA GLY A 79 -2.59 -0.47 8.18
C GLY A 79 -3.74 0.06 7.34
N TYR A 80 -4.85 -0.70 7.26
CA TYR A 80 -6.04 -0.26 6.52
C TYR A 80 -6.77 0.91 7.20
N ALA A 81 -6.82 0.96 8.53
CA ALA A 81 -7.35 2.14 9.24
C ALA A 81 -6.53 3.39 8.89
N THR A 82 -5.20 3.27 8.86
CA THR A 82 -4.30 4.34 8.42
C THR A 82 -4.50 4.68 6.94
N LEU A 83 -4.68 3.69 6.05
CA LEU A 83 -5.00 3.91 4.64
C LEU A 83 -6.21 4.83 4.47
N PHE A 84 -7.33 4.50 5.11
CA PHE A 84 -8.55 5.28 4.96
C PHE A 84 -8.45 6.66 5.63
N HIS A 85 -7.69 6.78 6.72
CA HIS A 85 -7.35 8.08 7.28
C HIS A 85 -6.56 8.93 6.27
N VAL A 86 -5.52 8.36 5.65
CA VAL A 86 -4.70 9.02 4.63
C VAL A 86 -5.52 9.42 3.40
N ILE A 87 -6.38 8.52 2.89
CA ILE A 87 -7.30 8.80 1.79
C ILE A 87 -8.19 10.00 2.13
N LYS A 88 -8.76 10.02 3.34
CA LYS A 88 -9.60 11.12 3.80
C LYS A 88 -8.83 12.43 3.93
N THR A 89 -7.61 12.40 4.46
CA THR A 89 -6.78 13.60 4.68
C THR A 89 -6.30 14.24 3.37
N LEU A 90 -5.89 13.42 2.40
CA LEU A 90 -5.45 13.92 1.10
C LEU A 90 -6.64 14.23 0.18
N GLY A 91 -7.73 13.47 0.26
CA GLY A 91 -8.85 13.60 -0.66
C GLY A 91 -8.46 13.19 -2.08
N SER A 92 -8.86 14.00 -3.06
CA SER A 92 -8.71 13.69 -4.49
C SER A 92 -7.27 13.62 -4.99
N ILE A 93 -6.29 14.11 -4.22
CA ILE A 93 -4.87 13.99 -4.59
C ILE A 93 -4.28 12.61 -4.24
N TRP A 94 -4.94 11.82 -3.38
CA TRP A 94 -4.46 10.48 -3.07
C TRP A 94 -4.65 9.56 -4.27
N THR A 95 -3.55 9.01 -4.77
CA THR A 95 -3.51 8.00 -5.83
C THR A 95 -2.40 7.00 -5.57
N LEU A 96 -2.55 5.77 -6.10
CA LEU A 96 -1.53 4.73 -6.01
C LEU A 96 -0.35 5.02 -6.95
N LYS A 97 -0.63 5.58 -8.12
CA LYS A 97 0.37 6.05 -9.09
C LYS A 97 0.89 7.43 -8.69
N LEU A 98 2.08 7.80 -9.13
CA LEU A 98 2.63 9.14 -8.84
C LEU A 98 2.07 10.18 -9.81
N PHE A 99 0.98 10.83 -9.44
CA PHE A 99 0.47 12.01 -10.14
C PHE A 99 0.83 13.28 -9.40
N ILE A 100 1.52 14.20 -10.07
CA ILE A 100 1.88 15.50 -9.52
C ILE A 100 1.14 16.59 -10.29
N LEU A 101 0.46 17.46 -9.55
CA LEU A 101 -0.23 18.64 -10.06
C LEU A 101 0.79 19.77 -10.26
N PRO A 102 0.56 20.70 -11.22
CA PRO A 102 1.41 21.88 -11.38
C PRO A 102 1.56 22.71 -10.09
N ALA A 103 0.46 22.87 -9.34
CA ALA A 103 0.44 23.47 -8.02
C ALA A 103 0.05 22.41 -6.99
N HIS A 104 0.96 21.45 -6.72
CA HIS A 104 0.66 20.31 -5.87
C HIS A 104 0.51 20.72 -4.39
N PRO A 105 -0.64 20.46 -3.75
CA PRO A 105 -0.84 20.81 -2.34
C PRO A 105 -0.03 19.90 -1.41
N ILE A 106 0.64 20.49 -0.43
CA ILE A 106 1.43 19.75 0.58
C ILE A 106 0.69 19.79 1.92
N VAL A 107 0.24 18.62 2.38
CA VAL A 107 -0.42 18.48 3.68
C VAL A 107 0.62 18.23 4.78
N LYS A 108 0.58 19.05 5.84
CA LYS A 108 1.49 18.95 7.00
C LYS A 108 0.77 18.72 8.34
N SER A 109 -0.50 18.30 8.29
CA SER A 109 -1.35 18.09 9.47
C SER A 109 -1.60 16.59 9.72
N GLY A 110 -2.07 16.25 10.93
CA GLY A 110 -2.37 14.85 11.30
C GLY A 110 -1.14 13.95 11.25
N LEU A 111 -1.27 12.78 10.62
CA LEU A 111 -0.17 11.81 10.46
C LEU A 111 1.04 12.38 9.70
N TYR A 112 0.85 13.41 8.89
CA TYR A 112 1.93 14.06 8.13
C TYR A 112 2.89 14.89 9.03
N LYS A 113 2.57 15.06 10.32
CA LYS A 113 3.51 15.59 11.32
C LYS A 113 4.50 14.55 11.82
N ILE A 114 4.14 13.27 11.75
CA ILE A 114 4.97 12.16 12.25
C ILE A 114 5.96 11.73 11.17
N THR A 115 5.51 11.64 9.93
CA THR A 115 6.33 11.28 8.77
C THR A 115 5.79 11.99 7.53
N LYS A 116 6.67 12.34 6.58
CA LYS A 116 6.27 12.91 5.28
C LYS A 116 5.39 11.93 4.48
N HIS A 117 5.56 10.63 4.70
CA HIS A 117 4.94 9.57 3.88
C HIS A 117 4.16 8.53 4.70
N PRO A 118 3.10 8.92 5.42
CA PRO A 118 2.36 8.00 6.30
C PRO A 118 1.72 6.84 5.52
N ASN A 119 1.36 7.04 4.25
CA ASN A 119 0.84 5.96 3.40
C ASN A 119 1.81 4.79 3.24
N TYR A 120 3.12 5.08 3.21
CA TYR A 120 4.14 4.07 3.03
C TYR A 120 4.53 3.45 4.39
N TYR A 121 4.94 4.28 5.34
CA TYR A 121 5.49 3.77 6.60
C TYR A 121 4.45 3.21 7.57
N LEU A 122 3.25 3.79 7.60
CA LEU A 122 2.22 3.46 8.58
C LEU A 122 1.07 2.62 8.02
N ASN A 123 1.02 2.44 6.69
CA ASN A 123 0.01 1.63 6.01
C ASN A 123 0.64 0.49 5.20
N ILE A 124 1.30 0.78 4.07
CA ILE A 124 1.71 -0.27 3.11
C ILE A 124 2.71 -1.26 3.70
N VAL A 125 3.67 -0.79 4.51
CA VAL A 125 4.67 -1.65 5.16
C VAL A 125 4.02 -2.55 6.22
N PRO A 126 3.25 -2.01 7.21
CA PRO A 126 2.49 -2.83 8.15
C PRO A 126 1.53 -3.82 7.48
N GLU A 127 0.86 -3.42 6.40
CA GLU A 127 -0.02 -4.30 5.64
C GLU A 127 0.73 -5.50 5.06
N LEU A 128 1.85 -5.28 4.36
CA LEU A 128 2.57 -6.37 3.73
C LEU A 128 3.14 -7.34 4.75
N ILE A 129 3.71 -6.83 5.84
CA ILE A 129 4.14 -7.64 6.98
C ILE A 129 2.95 -8.39 7.58
N GLY A 130 1.82 -7.69 7.74
CA GLY A 130 0.58 -8.25 8.27
C GLY A 130 0.03 -9.39 7.42
N VAL A 131 0.03 -9.25 6.09
CA VAL A 131 -0.35 -10.32 5.14
C VAL A 131 0.55 -11.55 5.32
N LEU A 132 1.87 -11.35 5.35
CA LEU A 132 2.82 -12.45 5.45
C LEU A 132 2.70 -13.18 6.80
N LEU A 133 2.56 -12.45 7.91
CA LEU A 133 2.36 -13.04 9.23
C LEU A 133 0.99 -13.71 9.37
N LEU A 134 -0.08 -13.11 8.83
CA LEU A 134 -1.43 -13.67 8.84
C LEU A 134 -1.49 -15.03 8.14
N THR A 135 -0.65 -15.25 7.13
CA THR A 135 -0.68 -16.42 6.26
C THR A 135 0.47 -17.40 6.49
N HIS A 136 1.41 -17.08 7.38
CA HIS A 136 2.69 -17.78 7.55
C HIS A 136 3.47 -17.94 6.23
N ALA A 137 3.37 -16.95 5.36
CA ALA A 137 3.94 -16.96 4.02
C ALA A 137 5.44 -16.69 4.04
N THR A 138 6.20 -17.68 4.50
CA THR A 138 7.62 -17.57 4.81
C THR A 138 8.42 -17.44 3.51
N TYR A 139 8.09 -18.20 2.48
CA TYR A 139 8.81 -18.11 1.20
C TYR A 139 8.49 -16.81 0.47
N THR A 140 7.22 -16.39 0.49
CA THR A 140 6.78 -15.13 -0.12
C THR A 140 7.43 -13.91 0.54
N SER A 141 7.83 -13.99 1.81
CA SER A 141 8.46 -12.87 2.53
C SER A 141 9.73 -12.33 1.86
N VAL A 142 10.43 -13.14 1.06
CA VAL A 142 11.61 -12.70 0.28
C VAL A 142 11.28 -11.53 -0.67
N LEU A 143 10.03 -11.44 -1.13
CA LEU A 143 9.54 -10.38 -2.00
C LEU A 143 9.48 -9.01 -1.33
N LEU A 144 9.65 -8.92 0.01
CA LEU A 144 9.81 -7.65 0.71
C LEU A 144 11.09 -6.90 0.30
N ILE A 145 12.14 -7.62 -0.09
CA ILE A 145 13.41 -7.03 -0.51
C ILE A 145 13.25 -6.19 -1.79
N PRO A 146 12.78 -6.74 -2.92
CA PRO A 146 12.52 -5.94 -4.12
C PRO A 146 11.42 -4.89 -3.86
N TYR A 147 10.44 -5.19 -3.00
CA TYR A 147 9.40 -4.22 -2.66
C TYR A 147 9.98 -2.97 -1.98
N ALA A 148 10.87 -3.16 -1.01
CA ALA A 148 11.56 -2.08 -0.32
C ALA A 148 12.37 -1.23 -1.29
N TYR A 149 13.06 -1.84 -2.26
CA TYR A 149 13.80 -1.12 -3.29
C TYR A 149 12.90 -0.23 -4.16
N PHE A 150 11.79 -0.77 -4.67
CA PHE A 150 10.84 0.00 -5.49
C PHE A 150 10.14 1.09 -4.68
N LEU A 151 9.81 0.82 -3.41
CA LEU A 151 9.22 1.79 -2.50
C LEU A 151 10.18 2.92 -2.17
N TYR A 152 11.45 2.61 -1.89
CA TYR A 152 12.49 3.61 -1.65
C TYR A 152 12.68 4.51 -2.87
N THR A 153 12.76 3.91 -4.06
CA THR A 153 12.84 4.65 -5.33
C THR A 153 11.61 5.55 -5.53
N ARG A 154 10.42 5.06 -5.16
CA ARG A 154 9.16 5.80 -5.23
C ARG A 154 9.16 7.02 -4.32
N ILE A 155 9.71 6.90 -3.11
CA ILE A 155 9.83 7.99 -2.13
C ILE A 155 10.77 9.08 -2.65
N ILE A 156 11.95 8.71 -3.14
CA ILE A 156 12.90 9.70 -3.72
C ILE A 156 12.28 10.45 -4.89
N GLN A 157 11.60 9.72 -5.79
CA GLN A 157 10.91 10.34 -6.93
C GLN A 157 9.85 11.33 -6.47
N GLU A 158 9.06 10.98 -5.46
CA GLU A 158 8.02 11.84 -4.91
C GLU A 158 8.60 13.11 -4.28
N GLU A 159 9.60 12.96 -3.41
CA GLU A 159 10.25 14.10 -2.75
C GLU A 159 10.91 15.05 -3.74
N LYS A 160 11.59 14.51 -4.75
CA LYS A 160 12.20 15.31 -5.82
C LYS A 160 11.15 16.09 -6.62
N MET A 161 10.01 15.48 -6.93
CA MET A 161 8.97 16.14 -7.73
C MET A 161 8.14 17.16 -6.93
N MET A 162 8.02 16.97 -5.61
CA MET A 162 7.32 17.89 -4.71
C MET A 162 8.23 18.95 -4.08
N ASN A 163 9.55 18.93 -4.37
CA ASN A 163 10.57 19.77 -3.73
C ASN A 163 10.54 19.69 -2.19
N LEU A 164 10.45 18.46 -1.65
CA LEU A 164 10.38 18.16 -0.21
C LEU A 164 11.74 17.88 0.43
#